data_AF-A0A3D1SFH4-F1
#
_entry.id   AF-A0A3D1SFH4-F1
#
_cell.length_a   1.000
_cell.length_b   1.000
_cell.length_c   1.000
_cell.angle_alpha   90.00
_cell.angle_beta   90.00
_cell.angle_gamma   90.00
#
_symmetry.space_group_name_H-M   'P 1'
#
loop_
_entity.id
_entity.type
_entity.pdbx_description
1 polymer ?
#
loop_
_entity_poly.entity_id
_entity_poly.type
_entity_poly.pdbx_seq_one_letter_code
_entity_poly.pdbx_strand_id
1 'polypeptide(L)' 'MEKVLMKGNEALAEAALRAGCKCFFGYPITPQTEISAYLAKNMAKRGGVFLQAESEIAA' A
#
# COMPACT_ATOMS: atom_id res chain seq x y z
N MET A 1 -12.62 -8.43 -17.66
CA MET A 1 -12.05 -8.17 -16.32
C MET A 1 -13.19 -8.19 -15.33
N GLU A 2 -13.09 -8.99 -14.27
CA GLU A 2 -14.15 -9.11 -13.26
C GLU A 2 -14.27 -7.80 -12.45
N LYS A 3 -15.49 -7.37 -12.16
CA LYS A 3 -15.74 -6.18 -11.34
C LYS A 3 -15.68 -6.57 -9.87
N VAL A 4 -14.80 -5.92 -9.12
CA VAL A 4 -14.63 -6.14 -7.68
C VAL A 4 -15.04 -4.87 -6.95
N LEU A 5 -15.86 -5.01 -5.91
CA LEU A 5 -16.15 -3.91 -4.99
C LEU A 5 -14.99 -3.79 -4.00
N MET A 6 -14.36 -2.61 -3.94
CA MET A 6 -13.15 -2.38 -3.16
C MET A 6 -13.18 -0.97 -2.57
N LYS A 7 -12.57 -0.77 -1.40
CA LYS A 7 -12.40 0.57 -0.83
C LYS A 7 -11.44 1.40 -1.68
N GLY A 8 -11.60 2.72 -1.71
CA GLY A 8 -10.74 3.60 -2.52
C GLY A 8 -9.24 3.46 -2.19
N ASN A 9 -8.88 3.42 -0.91
CA ASN A 9 -7.51 3.22 -0.44
C ASN A 9 -6.91 1.89 -0.91
N GLU A 10 -7.68 0.79 -0.79
CA GLU A 10 -7.25 -0.53 -1.25
C GLU A 10 -7.10 -0.59 -2.77
N ALA A 11 -7.99 0.09 -3.50
CA ALA A 11 -7.92 0.19 -4.95
C ALA A 11 -6.66 0.93 -5.41
N LEU A 12 -6.29 2.02 -4.72
CA LEU A 12 -5.05 2.74 -4.99
C LEU A 12 -3.81 1.86 -4.71
N ALA A 13 -3.80 1.18 -3.56
CA ALA A 13 -2.70 0.29 -3.18
C ALA A 13 -2.53 -0.87 -4.19
N GLU A 14 -3.63 -1.51 -4.59
CA GLU A 14 -3.60 -2.58 -5.60
C GLU A 14 -3.16 -2.06 -6.97
N ALA A 15 -3.60 -0.86 -7.37
CA ALA A 15 -3.16 -0.22 -8.60
C ALA A 15 -1.64 0.03 -8.59
N ALA A 16 -1.08 0.52 -7.48
CA ALA A 16 0.36 0.72 -7.33
C ALA A 16 1.13 -0.60 -7.46
N LEU A 17 0.65 -1.68 -6.83
CA LEU A 17 1.26 -3.01 -6.97
C LEU A 17 1.18 -3.55 -8.40
N ARG A 18 0.07 -3.32 -9.12
CA ARG A 18 -0.09 -3.71 -10.53
C ARG A 18 0.80 -2.90 -11.47
N ALA A 19 1.03 -1.63 -11.15
CA ALA A 19 1.95 -0.76 -11.88
C ALA A 19 3.43 -1.14 -11.66
N GLY A 20 3.72 -2.12 -10.81
CA GLY A 20 5.07 -2.61 -10.56
C GLY A 20 5.79 -1.88 -9.43
N CYS A 21 5.09 -1.15 -8.57
CA CYS A 21 5.68 -0.53 -7.38
C CYS A 21 6.40 -1.60 -6.52
N LYS A 22 7.69 -1.38 -6.23
CA LYS A 22 8.54 -2.32 -5.51
C LYS A 22 8.84 -1.92 -4.08
N CYS A 23 8.67 -0.67 -3.72
CA CYS A 23 8.95 -0.19 -2.37
C CYS A 23 7.84 0.75 -1.92
N PHE A 24 7.42 0.65 -0.67
CA PHE A 24 6.56 1.62 -0.03
C PHE A 24 7.04 1.86 1.39
N PHE A 25 7.19 3.13 1.71
CA PHE A 25 7.57 3.65 3.01
C PHE A 25 6.39 4.49 3.48
N GLY A 26 5.89 4.23 4.68
CA GLY A 26 4.66 4.88 5.12
C GLY A 26 4.58 5.07 6.63
N TYR A 27 3.88 6.12 7.02
CA TYR A 27 3.53 6.41 8.40
C TYR A 27 1.99 6.36 8.56
N PRO A 28 1.45 5.73 9.62
CA PRO A 28 0.01 5.61 9.80
C PRO A 28 -0.62 6.95 10.17
N ILE A 29 -1.54 7.45 9.33
CA ILE A 29 -2.38 8.63 9.60
C ILE A 29 -3.76 8.43 8.97
N THR A 30 -4.81 8.80 9.69
CA THR A 30 -6.18 8.69 9.18
C THR A 30 -6.46 9.78 8.13
N PRO A 31 -7.24 9.49 7.07
CA PRO A 31 -7.91 8.22 6.73
C PRO A 31 -7.09 7.27 5.82
N GLN A 32 -5.81 7.54 5.56
CA GLN A 32 -5.03 6.79 4.56
C GLN A 32 -4.43 5.46 5.07
N THR A 33 -4.53 5.16 6.37
CA THR A 33 -3.94 3.97 7.01
C THR A 33 -4.23 2.65 6.29
N GLU A 34 -5.38 2.53 5.61
CA GLU A 34 -5.76 1.33 4.86
C GLU A 34 -4.83 1.05 3.66
N ILE A 35 -4.19 2.08 3.07
CA ILE A 35 -3.18 1.90 2.01
C ILE A 35 -1.99 1.13 2.59
N SER A 36 -1.41 1.63 3.68
CA SER A 36 -0.27 1.01 4.35
C SER A 36 -0.59 -0.42 4.80
N ALA A 37 -1.79 -0.64 5.36
CA ALA A 37 -2.24 -1.97 5.76
C ALA A 37 -2.35 -2.94 4.56
N TYR A 38 -2.88 -2.48 3.43
CA TYR A 38 -3.00 -3.29 2.21
C TYR A 38 -1.62 -3.64 1.63
N LEU A 39 -0.71 -2.66 1.56
CA LEU A 39 0.64 -2.87 1.03
C LEU A 39 1.48 -3.76 1.93
N ALA A 40 1.41 -3.59 3.26
CA ALA A 40 2.08 -4.46 4.23
C ALA A 40 1.71 -5.95 4.03
N LYS A 41 0.43 -6.24 3.71
CA LYS A 41 -0.06 -7.60 3.50
C LYS A 41 0.33 -8.22 2.16
N ASN A 42 0.54 -7.41 1.12
CA ASN A 42 0.62 -7.87 -0.27
C ASN A 42 1.98 -7.64 -0.94
N MET A 43 2.75 -6.65 -0.51
CA MET A 43 3.95 -6.20 -1.22
C MET A 43 5.07 -7.26 -1.20
N ALA A 44 5.33 -7.89 -0.05
CA ALA A 44 6.34 -8.95 0.06
C ALA A 44 6.06 -10.14 -0.88
N LYS A 45 4.77 -10.50 -1.06
CA LYS A 45 4.34 -11.58 -1.97
C LYS A 45 4.60 -11.25 -3.44
N ARG A 46 4.81 -9.98 -3.78
CA ARG A 46 5.09 -9.47 -5.12
C ARG A 46 6.56 -9.06 -5.29
N GLY A 47 7.42 -9.50 -4.37
CA GLY A 47 8.86 -9.23 -4.39
C GLY A 47 9.21 -7.76 -4.14
N GLY A 48 8.37 -7.04 -3.38
CA GLY A 48 8.63 -5.67 -2.95
C GLY A 48 8.88 -5.56 -1.45
N VAL A 49 9.21 -4.35 -1.00
CA VAL A 49 9.53 -4.01 0.39
C VAL A 49 8.52 -3.01 0.92
N PHE A 50 7.83 -3.38 1.99
CA PHE A 50 7.04 -2.45 2.79
C PHE A 50 7.83 -2.13 4.07
N LEU A 51 7.97 -0.84 4.39
CA LEU A 51 8.56 -0.37 5.64
C LEU A 51 7.64 0.66 6.28
N GLN A 52 7.34 0.47 7.56
CA GLN A 52 6.71 1.51 8.37
C GLN A 52 7.80 2.45 8.89
N ALA A 53 7.74 3.72 8.49
CA ALA A 53 8.65 4.76 8.96
C ALA A 53 8.24 5.26 10.36
N GLU A 54 9.12 6.00 11.02
CA GLU A 54 8.88 6.59 12.34
C GLU A 54 8.09 7.90 12.30
N SER A 55 8.07 8.58 11.15
CA SER A 55 7.34 9.82 10.91
C SER A 55 7.04 9.96 9.41
N GLU A 56 6.15 10.89 9.05
CA GLU A 56 5.88 11.24 7.66
C GLU A 56 7.12 11.81 6.94
N ILE A 57 8.07 12.40 7.67
CA ILE A 57 9.30 12.97 7.10
C ILE A 57 10.28 11.86 6.69
N ALA A 58 10.23 10.71 7.37
CA ALA A 58 11.12 9.58 7.12
C ALA A 58 10.51 8.52 6.19
N ALA A 59 9.22 8.65 5.88
CA ALA A 59 8.52 7.84 4.87
C ALA A 59 8.85 8.35 3.46
#